data_AF-A0A3A5B1T0-F1
#
_entry.id   AF-A0A3A5B1T0-F1
#
_cell.length_a   1.000
_cell.length_b   1.000
_cell.length_c   1.000
_cell.angle_alpha   90.00
_cell.angle_beta   90.00
_cell.angle_gamma   90.00
#
_symmetry.space_group_name_H-M   'P 1'
#
loop_
_entity.id
_entity.type
_entity.pdbx_description
1 polymer ?
#
loop_
_entity_poly.entity_id
_entity_poly.type
_entity_poly.pdbx_seq_one_letter_code
_entity_poly.pdbx_strand_id
1 'polypeptide(L)'
;MRGVSADSGMVFKESSAMSSTLILLTLNEIDGVRALLPRLPLRSVDEVLAVDGGSRDGTREFLENAGIRVFLQERPGRGEAFRVGVEASRGANIVFFSPDGNEDPDDVLRLLRELEQGAEMVIASRFASGARNEEDGEWLRFRKWANQAFSLAANRLWNRGSYITDTINGFRGIQRHVFKALAPSSIGFTIEYEMTIRAMKQGRHIVEIPTLEGARIAGKTKAPSFRTGLTFLKFFIKEWLA
;
A
#
# COMPACT_ATOMS: atom_id res chain seq x y z
N MET A 1 12.91 -46.11 -30.07
CA MET A 1 11.61 -45.53 -30.50
C MET A 1 10.74 -45.40 -29.26
N ARG A 2 10.50 -44.17 -28.80
CA ARG A 2 9.18 -43.50 -28.76
C ARG A 2 8.14 -44.30 -27.92
N GLY A 3 7.54 -43.78 -26.87
CA GLY A 3 7.47 -42.39 -26.40
C GLY A 3 6.86 -42.25 -25.02
N VAL A 4 7.14 -41.09 -24.45
CA VAL A 4 6.52 -40.47 -23.29
C VAL A 4 5.06 -40.14 -23.64
N SER A 5 4.14 -40.40 -22.71
CA SER A 5 2.84 -39.72 -22.68
C SER A 5 2.57 -39.33 -21.24
N ALA A 6 3.03 -38.13 -20.90
CA ALA A 6 2.59 -37.39 -19.73
C ALA A 6 1.15 -36.95 -19.99
N ASP A 7 0.24 -37.40 -19.13
CA ASP A 7 -1.06 -36.75 -18.96
C ASP A 7 -1.18 -36.29 -17.51
N SER A 8 -0.32 -35.32 -17.17
CA SER A 8 -0.46 -34.53 -15.96
C SER A 8 -1.27 -33.30 -16.32
N GLY A 9 -2.58 -33.51 -16.46
CA GLY A 9 -3.55 -32.44 -16.62
C GLY A 9 -3.42 -31.44 -15.48
N MET A 10 -3.17 -30.17 -15.83
CA MET A 10 -3.36 -29.05 -14.93
C MET A 10 -4.82 -29.07 -14.47
N VAL A 11 -5.02 -29.47 -13.22
CA VAL A 11 -6.27 -29.24 -12.51
C VAL A 11 -6.37 -27.73 -12.31
N PHE A 12 -7.09 -27.06 -13.20
CA PHE A 12 -7.55 -25.71 -12.94
C PHE A 12 -8.48 -25.79 -11.74
N LYS A 13 -8.04 -25.23 -10.62
CA LYS A 13 -8.85 -25.07 -9.42
C LYS A 13 -10.11 -24.31 -9.83
N GLU A 14 -11.28 -24.95 -9.70
CA GLU A 14 -12.57 -24.30 -9.88
C GLU A 14 -12.62 -23.01 -9.06
N SER A 15 -13.25 -22.00 -9.66
CA SER A 15 -13.37 -20.60 -9.24
C SER A 15 -13.70 -20.41 -7.75
N SER A 16 -12.68 -20.48 -6.87
CA SER A 16 -12.74 -19.87 -5.55
C SER A 16 -12.84 -18.35 -5.73
N ALA A 17 -13.74 -17.68 -5.01
CA ALA A 17 -13.74 -16.22 -4.96
C ALA A 17 -12.31 -15.73 -4.65
N MET A 18 -11.80 -14.80 -5.47
CA MET A 18 -10.45 -14.26 -5.31
C MET A 18 -10.31 -13.75 -3.87
N SER A 19 -9.34 -14.27 -3.12
CA SER A 19 -9.17 -13.86 -1.71
C SER A 19 -8.35 -12.58 -1.63
N SER A 20 -7.39 -12.40 -2.54
CA SER A 20 -6.38 -11.35 -2.47
C SER A 20 -6.15 -10.59 -3.78
N THR A 21 -5.92 -9.28 -3.68
CA THR A 21 -5.46 -8.43 -4.79
C THR A 21 -4.22 -7.63 -4.37
N LEU A 22 -3.15 -7.71 -5.14
CA LEU A 22 -2.01 -6.80 -5.08
C LEU A 22 -2.18 -5.69 -6.11
N ILE A 23 -2.14 -4.45 -5.64
CA ILE A 23 -2.30 -3.23 -6.44
C ILE A 23 -0.95 -2.52 -6.52
N LEU A 24 -0.37 -2.47 -7.72
CA LEU A 24 0.82 -1.69 -8.01
C LEU A 24 0.43 -0.23 -8.32
N LEU A 25 1.02 0.72 -7.62
CA LEU A 25 0.74 2.16 -7.80
C LEU A 25 1.88 2.81 -8.57
N THR A 26 1.66 3.24 -9.82
CA THR A 26 2.73 3.71 -10.70
C THR A 26 2.52 5.12 -11.25
N LEU A 27 3.62 5.86 -11.38
CA LEU A 27 3.69 7.14 -12.12
C LEU A 27 5.15 7.43 -12.46
N ASN A 28 5.60 7.04 -13.65
CA ASN A 28 7.00 7.04 -14.07
C ASN A 28 7.90 6.25 -13.10
N GLU A 29 7.73 4.93 -13.05
CA GLU A 29 8.44 4.01 -12.14
C GLU A 29 9.18 2.91 -12.90
N ILE A 30 9.61 3.14 -14.16
CA ILE A 30 10.12 2.08 -15.05
C ILE A 30 11.29 1.30 -14.43
N ASP A 31 12.22 1.99 -13.78
CA ASP A 31 13.39 1.35 -13.14
C ASP A 31 12.98 0.50 -11.95
N GLY A 32 12.04 1.01 -11.15
CA GLY A 32 11.56 0.34 -9.97
C GLY A 32 10.71 -0.88 -10.29
N VAL A 33 9.80 -0.81 -11.27
CA VAL A 33 9.03 -1.99 -11.73
C VAL A 33 9.95 -3.06 -12.33
N ARG A 34 10.98 -2.68 -13.10
CA ARG A 34 11.96 -3.64 -13.65
C ARG A 34 12.72 -4.39 -12.56
N ALA A 35 13.12 -3.68 -11.52
CA ALA A 35 13.90 -4.25 -10.43
C ALA A 35 13.06 -5.06 -9.43
N LEU A 36 11.84 -4.62 -9.13
CA LEU A 36 11.03 -5.19 -8.04
C LEU A 36 10.01 -6.22 -8.51
N LEU A 37 9.50 -6.12 -9.74
CA LEU A 37 8.48 -7.06 -10.23
C LEU A 37 8.92 -8.53 -10.15
N PRO A 38 10.19 -8.90 -10.46
CA PRO A 38 10.66 -10.28 -10.30
C PRO A 38 10.72 -10.76 -8.84
N ARG A 39 10.76 -9.84 -7.86
CA ARG A 39 10.81 -10.14 -6.43
C ARG A 39 9.42 -10.19 -5.79
N LEU A 40 8.39 -9.65 -6.46
CA LEU A 40 7.04 -9.67 -5.95
C LEU A 40 6.46 -11.10 -5.98
N PRO A 41 5.62 -11.46 -5.01
CA PRO A 41 5.07 -12.80 -4.88
C PRO A 41 3.88 -13.03 -5.82
N LEU A 42 4.04 -12.74 -7.12
CA LEU A 42 2.94 -12.70 -8.10
C LEU A 42 2.16 -14.02 -8.24
N ARG A 43 2.79 -15.15 -7.89
CA ARG A 43 2.16 -16.49 -7.92
C ARG A 43 1.41 -16.85 -6.63
N SER A 44 1.63 -16.09 -5.56
CA SER A 44 1.05 -16.32 -4.24
C SER A 44 -0.08 -15.33 -3.93
N VAL A 45 -0.41 -14.45 -4.88
CA VAL A 45 -1.55 -13.53 -4.82
C VAL A 45 -2.50 -13.92 -5.95
N ASP A 46 -3.81 -13.93 -5.68
CA ASP A 46 -4.78 -14.37 -6.68
C ASP A 46 -4.86 -13.37 -7.85
N GLU A 47 -4.93 -12.07 -7.53
CA GLU A 47 -5.03 -10.99 -8.51
C GLU A 47 -3.88 -9.99 -8.38
N VAL A 48 -3.24 -9.66 -9.49
CA VAL A 48 -2.32 -8.53 -9.58
C VAL A 48 -2.84 -7.55 -10.62
N LEU A 49 -2.92 -6.28 -10.24
CA LEU A 49 -3.26 -5.19 -11.15
C LEU A 49 -2.38 -3.97 -10.86
N ALA A 50 -2.28 -3.08 -11.82
CA ALA A 50 -1.60 -1.81 -11.65
C ALA A 50 -2.57 -0.64 -11.88
N VAL A 51 -2.32 0.45 -11.16
CA VAL A 51 -2.98 1.73 -11.38
C VAL A 51 -1.92 2.76 -11.73
N ASP A 52 -2.02 3.29 -12.94
CA ASP A 52 -1.04 4.18 -13.52
C ASP A 52 -1.56 5.62 -13.63
N GLY A 53 -0.79 6.57 -13.10
CA GLY A 53 -1.11 7.99 -13.07
C GLY A 53 -0.82 8.76 -14.36
N GLY A 54 -0.57 8.07 -15.48
CA GLY A 54 -0.21 8.69 -16.75
C GLY A 54 1.29 8.72 -17.00
N SER A 55 1.97 7.60 -16.75
CA SER A 55 3.39 7.41 -17.01
C SER A 55 3.75 7.63 -18.48
N ARG A 56 4.94 8.18 -18.73
CA ARG A 56 5.48 8.50 -20.06
C ARG A 56 6.87 7.90 -20.32
N ASP A 57 7.31 7.00 -19.45
CA ASP A 57 8.64 6.40 -19.42
C ASP A 57 8.65 4.90 -19.80
N GLY A 58 7.53 4.40 -20.30
CA GLY A 58 7.35 2.98 -20.63
C GLY A 58 6.91 2.09 -19.46
N THR A 59 6.65 2.65 -18.26
CA THR A 59 6.17 1.86 -17.09
C THR A 59 4.93 1.02 -17.44
N ARG A 60 3.95 1.64 -18.10
CA ARG A 60 2.70 0.98 -18.49
C ARG A 60 2.95 -0.19 -19.45
N GLU A 61 3.67 0.07 -20.54
CA GLU A 61 3.97 -0.92 -21.58
C GLU A 61 4.72 -2.13 -20.98
N PHE A 62 5.65 -1.87 -20.06
CA PHE A 62 6.36 -2.92 -19.35
C PHE A 62 5.43 -3.83 -18.54
N LEU A 63 4.49 -3.26 -17.79
CA LEU A 63 3.54 -4.02 -16.97
C LEU A 63 2.52 -4.79 -17.83
N GLU A 64 2.01 -4.18 -18.89
CA GLU A 64 1.09 -4.84 -19.83
C GLU A 64 1.78 -6.02 -20.53
N ASN A 65 3.05 -5.87 -20.95
CA ASN A 65 3.85 -6.96 -21.51
C ASN A 65 4.14 -8.08 -20.50
N ALA A 66 4.16 -7.77 -19.20
CA ALA A 66 4.26 -8.76 -18.13
C ALA A 66 2.91 -9.46 -17.82
N GLY A 67 1.85 -9.15 -18.57
CA GLY A 67 0.51 -9.72 -18.39
C GLY A 67 -0.29 -9.08 -17.25
N ILE A 68 0.16 -7.94 -16.72
CA ILE A 68 -0.54 -7.23 -15.64
C ILE A 68 -1.52 -6.23 -16.25
N ARG A 69 -2.78 -6.30 -15.82
CA ARG A 69 -3.79 -5.32 -16.24
C ARG A 69 -3.47 -3.97 -15.62
N VAL A 70 -3.40 -2.93 -16.46
CA VAL A 70 -3.12 -1.55 -16.04
C VAL A 70 -4.38 -0.72 -16.19
N PHE A 71 -4.81 -0.08 -15.09
CA PHE A 71 -5.90 0.88 -15.05
C PHE A 71 -5.35 2.30 -15.01
N LEU A 72 -5.89 3.20 -15.82
CA LEU A 72 -5.45 4.60 -15.84
C LEU A 72 -6.24 5.42 -14.84
N GLN A 73 -5.55 6.33 -14.17
CA GLN A 73 -6.22 7.35 -13.36
C GLN A 73 -6.88 8.40 -14.25
N GLU A 74 -8.15 8.73 -13.97
CA GLU A 74 -8.83 9.88 -14.58
C GLU A 74 -8.42 11.21 -13.93
N ARG A 75 -8.08 11.16 -12.63
CA ARG A 75 -7.66 12.31 -11.84
C ARG A 75 -6.30 12.07 -11.20
N PRO A 76 -5.45 13.11 -11.08
CA PRO A 76 -4.14 12.95 -10.47
C PRO A 76 -4.23 12.69 -8.96
N GLY A 77 -3.20 12.04 -8.42
CA GLY A 77 -2.96 11.93 -6.99
C GLY A 77 -3.12 10.50 -6.46
N ARG A 78 -2.39 10.22 -5.38
CA ARG A 78 -2.32 8.88 -4.78
C ARG A 78 -3.66 8.38 -4.27
N GLY A 79 -4.52 9.28 -3.79
CA GLY A 79 -5.85 8.90 -3.34
C GLY A 79 -6.74 8.40 -4.46
N GLU A 80 -6.59 8.94 -5.67
CA GLU A 80 -7.31 8.41 -6.83
C GLU A 80 -6.78 7.03 -7.23
N ALA A 81 -5.45 6.84 -7.19
CA ALA A 81 -4.85 5.55 -7.50
C ALA A 81 -5.39 4.43 -6.59
N PHE A 82 -5.52 4.69 -5.28
CA PHE A 82 -6.13 3.77 -4.34
C PHE A 82 -7.59 3.46 -4.68
N ARG A 83 -8.41 4.48 -4.97
CA ARG A 83 -9.84 4.29 -5.29
C ARG A 83 -10.04 3.50 -6.58
N VAL A 84 -9.32 3.85 -7.65
CA VAL A 84 -9.37 3.13 -8.94
C VAL A 84 -8.95 1.69 -8.74
N GLY A 85 -7.87 1.45 -7.99
CA GLY A 85 -7.38 0.11 -7.71
C GLY A 85 -8.39 -0.73 -6.92
N VAL A 86 -8.99 -0.18 -5.87
CA VAL A 86 -9.98 -0.90 -5.06
C VAL A 86 -11.25 -1.18 -5.86
N GLU A 87 -11.68 -0.27 -6.72
CA GLU A 87 -12.85 -0.50 -7.55
C GLU A 87 -12.61 -1.59 -8.60
N ALA A 88 -11.41 -1.59 -9.21
CA ALA A 88 -10.99 -2.63 -10.15
C ALA A 88 -10.71 -3.99 -9.50
N SER A 89 -10.35 -4.01 -8.22
CA SER A 89 -10.00 -5.22 -7.47
C SER A 89 -11.21 -6.14 -7.24
N ARG A 90 -10.94 -7.45 -7.30
CA ARG A 90 -11.89 -8.52 -7.03
C ARG A 90 -11.65 -9.21 -5.69
N GLY A 91 -10.42 -9.15 -5.18
CA GLY A 91 -10.00 -9.74 -3.91
C GLY A 91 -10.72 -9.14 -2.71
N ALA A 92 -10.99 -9.97 -1.70
CA ALA A 92 -11.50 -9.52 -0.41
C ALA A 92 -10.43 -8.76 0.40
N ASN A 93 -9.17 -9.15 0.26
CA ASN A 93 -7.99 -8.57 0.89
C ASN A 93 -7.18 -7.81 -0.16
N ILE A 94 -6.82 -6.56 0.12
CA ILE A 94 -6.09 -5.70 -0.81
C ILE A 94 -4.78 -5.28 -0.19
N VAL A 95 -3.68 -5.39 -0.92
CA VAL A 95 -2.39 -4.78 -0.58
C VAL A 95 -2.01 -3.76 -1.63
N PHE A 96 -1.63 -2.58 -1.19
CA PHE A 96 -1.06 -1.53 -2.05
C PHE A 96 0.46 -1.60 -2.00
N PHE A 97 1.10 -1.50 -3.17
CA PHE A 97 2.55 -1.53 -3.29
C PHE A 97 3.04 -0.43 -4.23
N SER A 98 4.03 0.33 -3.78
CA SER A 98 4.72 1.37 -4.56
C SER A 98 6.04 0.81 -5.05
N PRO A 99 6.24 0.59 -6.36
CA PRO A 99 7.46 0.01 -6.88
C PRO A 99 8.58 1.05 -7.02
N ASP A 100 8.88 1.84 -5.99
CA ASP A 100 9.95 2.87 -6.00
C ASP A 100 11.23 2.44 -5.26
N GLY A 101 11.19 1.30 -4.55
CA GLY A 101 12.32 0.68 -3.85
C GLY A 101 12.35 0.84 -2.33
N ASN A 102 11.49 1.67 -1.74
CA ASN A 102 11.47 1.84 -0.28
C ASN A 102 10.68 0.76 0.47
N GLU A 103 9.82 0.03 -0.23
CA GLU A 103 8.99 -1.06 0.32
C GLU A 103 9.64 -2.43 0.06
N ASP A 104 9.69 -3.29 1.07
CA ASP A 104 10.17 -4.67 0.93
C ASP A 104 9.09 -5.55 0.26
N PRO A 105 9.35 -6.17 -0.91
CA PRO A 105 8.41 -7.08 -1.56
C PRO A 105 7.93 -8.24 -0.68
N ASP A 106 8.74 -8.72 0.26
CA ASP A 106 8.41 -9.86 1.13
C ASP A 106 7.30 -9.52 2.14
N ASP A 107 7.13 -8.24 2.46
CA ASP A 107 6.08 -7.77 3.36
C ASP A 107 4.68 -7.88 2.75
N VAL A 108 4.54 -8.00 1.42
CA VAL A 108 3.24 -8.23 0.77
C VAL A 108 2.57 -9.48 1.35
N LEU A 109 3.30 -10.58 1.48
CA LEU A 109 2.76 -11.82 2.05
C LEU A 109 2.55 -11.75 3.57
N ARG A 110 3.28 -10.87 4.27
CA ARG A 110 3.06 -10.63 5.70
C ARG A 110 1.77 -9.85 5.91
N LEU A 111 1.54 -8.80 5.11
CA LEU A 111 0.30 -8.01 5.13
C LEU A 111 -0.93 -8.87 4.83
N LEU A 112 -0.87 -9.71 3.79
CA LEU A 112 -1.98 -10.62 3.45
C LEU A 112 -2.27 -11.61 4.58
N ARG A 113 -1.24 -12.19 5.19
CA ARG A 113 -1.40 -13.12 6.32
C ARG A 113 -2.11 -12.50 7.52
N GLU A 114 -1.83 -11.24 7.83
CA GLU A 114 -2.51 -10.54 8.93
C GLU A 114 -3.99 -10.25 8.60
N LEU A 115 -4.30 -9.89 7.33
CA LEU A 115 -5.69 -9.72 6.88
C LEU A 115 -6.48 -11.04 6.95
N GLU A 116 -5.85 -12.15 6.57
CA GLU A 116 -6.43 -13.50 6.67
C GLU A 116 -6.68 -13.94 8.11
N GLN A 117 -5.87 -13.45 9.06
CA GLN A 117 -6.05 -13.68 10.50
C GLN A 117 -7.12 -12.78 11.15
N GLY A 118 -7.78 -11.92 10.37
CA GLY A 118 -8.90 -11.09 10.83
C GLY A 118 -8.52 -9.65 11.17
N ALA A 119 -7.34 -9.17 10.78
CA ALA A 119 -7.10 -7.73 10.72
C ALA A 119 -7.98 -7.11 9.62
N GLU A 120 -8.59 -5.96 9.93
CA GLU A 120 -9.37 -5.19 8.95
C GLU A 120 -8.49 -4.24 8.16
N MET A 121 -7.38 -3.79 8.77
CA MET A 121 -6.31 -3.02 8.15
C MET A 121 -4.96 -3.41 8.76
N VAL A 122 -3.93 -3.49 7.93
CA VAL A 122 -2.57 -3.83 8.33
C VAL A 122 -1.63 -2.78 7.80
N ILE A 123 -0.76 -2.22 8.64
CA ILE A 123 0.23 -1.23 8.22
C ILE A 123 1.63 -1.83 8.35
N ALA A 124 2.43 -1.75 7.29
CA ALA A 124 3.86 -2.02 7.39
C ALA A 124 4.52 -0.82 8.08
N SER A 125 4.77 -0.91 9.37
CA SER A 125 5.25 0.22 10.17
C SER A 125 6.77 0.31 10.15
N ARG A 126 7.27 1.52 9.89
CA ARG A 126 8.71 1.85 9.97
C ARG A 126 9.17 2.19 11.38
N PHE A 127 8.24 2.19 12.34
CA PHE A 127 8.47 2.62 13.72
C PHE A 127 8.11 1.54 14.76
N ALA A 128 7.54 0.42 14.32
CA ALA A 128 7.28 -0.74 15.17
C ALA A 128 8.58 -1.39 15.66
N SER A 129 8.48 -2.21 16.71
CA SER A 129 9.64 -2.95 17.22
C SER A 129 10.21 -3.88 16.14
N GLY A 130 11.52 -3.77 15.87
CA GLY A 130 12.20 -4.51 14.80
C GLY A 130 12.11 -3.85 13.41
N ALA A 131 11.48 -2.68 13.30
CA ALA A 131 11.44 -1.90 12.06
C ALA A 131 12.70 -1.04 11.87
N ARG A 132 12.89 -0.52 10.65
CA ARG A 132 13.93 0.46 10.31
C ARG A 132 13.37 1.58 9.45
N ASN A 133 13.67 2.81 9.81
CA ASN A 133 13.39 4.01 9.02
C ASN A 133 14.68 4.55 8.38
N GLU A 134 14.58 5.21 7.22
CA GLU A 134 15.76 5.72 6.51
C GLU A 134 16.57 6.73 7.36
N GLU A 135 15.91 7.52 8.21
CA GLU A 135 16.55 8.54 9.06
C GLU A 135 17.16 7.95 10.35
N ASP A 136 17.08 6.64 10.59
CA ASP A 136 17.63 6.03 11.82
C ASP A 136 19.16 6.12 11.93
N GLY A 137 19.85 6.26 10.80
CA GLY A 137 21.28 6.53 10.74
C GLY A 137 21.63 8.02 10.86
N GLU A 138 20.64 8.91 10.87
CA GLU A 138 20.84 10.36 10.80
C GLU A 138 20.74 11.04 12.17
N TRP A 139 21.45 12.15 12.32
CA TRP A 139 21.40 12.99 13.52
C TRP A 139 20.08 13.77 13.62
N LEU A 140 19.61 14.32 12.50
CA LEU A 140 18.35 15.06 12.41
C LEU A 140 17.29 14.16 11.76
N ARG A 141 16.24 13.82 12.50
CA ARG A 141 15.21 12.88 12.06
C ARG A 141 13.86 13.55 11.91
N PHE A 142 13.83 14.66 11.18
CA PHE A 142 12.66 15.54 11.12
C PHE A 142 11.42 14.85 10.54
N ARG A 143 11.57 14.01 9.50
CA ARG A 143 10.43 13.29 8.90
C ARG A 143 9.90 12.25 9.87
N LYS A 144 10.79 11.51 10.53
CA LYS A 144 10.44 10.52 11.55
C LYS A 144 9.68 11.17 12.70
N TRP A 145 10.20 12.26 13.27
CA TRP A 145 9.53 12.97 14.37
C TRP A 145 8.17 13.55 13.97
N ALA A 146 8.05 14.12 12.78
CA ALA A 146 6.77 14.62 12.27
C ALA A 146 5.75 13.49 12.13
N ASN A 147 6.13 12.35 11.54
CA ASN A 147 5.24 11.18 11.40
C ASN A 147 4.82 10.61 12.77
N GLN A 148 5.74 10.53 13.72
CA GLN A 148 5.44 10.08 15.08
C GLN A 148 4.52 11.05 15.82
N ALA A 149 4.65 12.37 15.60
CA ALA A 149 3.76 13.37 16.17
C ALA A 149 2.32 13.24 15.62
N PHE A 150 2.16 13.04 14.30
CA PHE A 150 0.85 12.75 13.71
C PHE A 150 0.25 11.45 14.21
N SER A 151 1.09 10.42 14.40
CA SER A 151 0.65 9.14 14.96
C SER A 151 0.17 9.32 16.40
N LEU A 152 0.95 9.99 17.25
CA LEU A 152 0.58 10.29 18.63
C LEU A 152 -0.75 11.05 18.71
N ALA A 153 -0.92 12.09 17.89
CA ALA A 153 -2.12 12.92 17.88
C ALA A 153 -3.37 12.11 17.47
N ALA A 154 -3.27 11.30 16.41
CA ALA A 154 -4.38 10.45 15.97
C ALA A 154 -4.74 9.38 17.01
N ASN A 155 -3.74 8.73 17.60
CA ASN A 155 -3.96 7.76 18.67
C ASN A 155 -4.67 8.38 19.87
N ARG A 156 -4.25 9.58 20.29
CA ARG A 156 -4.81 10.24 21.48
C ARG A 156 -6.27 10.65 21.31
N LEU A 157 -6.68 11.01 20.10
CA LEU A 157 -8.02 11.50 19.80
C LEU A 157 -9.01 10.40 19.41
N TRP A 158 -8.60 9.45 18.57
CA TRP A 158 -9.53 8.53 17.92
C TRP A 158 -9.27 7.06 18.20
N ASN A 159 -8.05 6.66 18.60
CA ASN A 159 -7.77 5.25 18.78
C ASN A 159 -8.30 4.72 20.11
N ARG A 160 -8.96 3.56 20.04
CA ARG A 160 -9.48 2.81 21.20
C ARG A 160 -8.85 1.42 21.35
N GLY A 161 -7.99 1.03 20.41
CA GLY A 161 -7.26 -0.23 20.43
C GLY A 161 -5.77 -0.02 20.74
N SER A 162 -4.94 -0.96 20.24
CA SER A 162 -3.48 -0.89 20.37
C SER A 162 -2.91 0.33 19.67
N TYR A 163 -1.86 0.93 20.26
CA TYR A 163 -1.20 2.11 19.70
C TYR A 163 -0.64 1.82 18.30
N ILE A 164 -1.00 2.67 17.32
CA ILE A 164 -0.52 2.57 15.93
C ILE A 164 0.66 3.51 15.74
N THR A 165 1.82 2.97 15.42
CA THR A 165 3.09 3.68 15.38
C THR A 165 3.34 4.46 14.09
N ASP A 166 2.78 4.05 12.95
CA ASP A 166 3.01 4.69 11.64
C ASP A 166 1.71 4.97 10.87
N THR A 167 0.94 5.96 11.32
CA THR A 167 -0.41 6.21 10.79
C THR A 167 -0.45 6.68 9.33
N ILE A 168 0.70 7.03 8.75
CA ILE A 168 0.82 7.68 7.43
C ILE A 168 1.45 6.75 6.38
N ASN A 169 2.01 5.58 6.75
CA ASN A 169 2.73 4.79 5.76
C ASN A 169 1.84 4.24 4.63
N GLY A 170 2.31 4.37 3.39
CA GLY A 170 1.57 3.95 2.20
C GLY A 170 1.53 2.45 1.98
N PHE A 171 2.48 1.70 2.57
CA PHE A 171 2.55 0.26 2.45
C PHE A 171 1.63 -0.40 3.47
N ARG A 172 0.49 -0.86 3.00
CA ARG A 172 -0.59 -1.36 3.85
C ARG A 172 -1.48 -2.35 3.13
N GLY A 173 -2.06 -3.23 3.93
CA GLY A 173 -3.16 -4.09 3.57
C GLY A 173 -4.48 -3.57 4.12
N ILE A 174 -5.58 -3.79 3.43
CA ILE A 174 -6.94 -3.50 3.93
C ILE A 174 -7.94 -4.48 3.33
N GLN A 175 -8.97 -4.84 4.10
CA GLN A 175 -10.11 -5.54 3.54
C GLN A 175 -10.91 -4.61 2.62
N ARG A 176 -11.28 -5.10 1.44
CA ARG A 176 -11.96 -4.33 0.39
C ARG A 176 -13.23 -3.65 0.91
N HIS A 177 -14.04 -4.37 1.69
CA HIS A 177 -15.28 -3.83 2.25
C HIS A 177 -15.00 -2.74 3.31
N VAL A 178 -13.91 -2.85 4.06
CA VAL A 178 -13.47 -1.82 5.02
C VAL A 178 -13.06 -0.57 4.26
N PHE A 179 -12.25 -0.67 3.21
CA PHE A 179 -11.92 0.49 2.36
C PHE A 179 -13.19 1.21 1.87
N LYS A 180 -14.18 0.45 1.38
CA LYS A 180 -15.47 1.01 0.92
C LYS A 180 -16.24 1.70 2.06
N ALA A 181 -16.25 1.12 3.26
CA ALA A 181 -16.90 1.70 4.44
C ALA A 181 -16.19 2.95 5.00
N LEU A 182 -14.86 3.06 4.84
CA LEU A 182 -14.11 4.26 5.21
C LEU A 182 -14.36 5.43 4.24
N ALA A 183 -14.74 5.12 2.99
CA ALA A 183 -15.02 6.06 1.91
C ALA A 183 -13.97 7.20 1.79
N PRO A 184 -12.67 6.88 1.67
CA PRO A 184 -11.61 7.89 1.68
C PRO A 184 -11.70 8.83 0.46
N SER A 185 -11.60 10.13 0.73
CA SER A 185 -11.89 11.21 -0.22
C SER A 185 -10.68 12.06 -0.58
N SER A 186 -9.56 11.90 0.14
CA SER A 186 -8.31 12.61 -0.10
C SER A 186 -7.81 12.42 -1.52
N ILE A 187 -7.23 13.48 -2.09
CA ILE A 187 -6.68 13.47 -3.45
C ILE A 187 -5.23 12.94 -3.44
N GLY A 188 -4.42 13.42 -2.49
CA GLY A 188 -2.99 13.13 -2.43
C GLY A 188 -2.59 12.13 -1.34
N PHE A 189 -1.37 12.28 -0.83
CA PHE A 189 -0.76 11.45 0.22
C PHE A 189 -1.44 11.53 1.60
N THR A 190 -2.51 12.30 1.76
CA THR A 190 -3.29 12.29 3.01
C THR A 190 -4.24 11.11 3.08
N ILE A 191 -4.44 10.36 1.99
CA ILE A 191 -5.36 9.22 1.97
C ILE A 191 -4.98 8.16 2.99
N GLU A 192 -3.69 7.90 3.16
CA GLU A 192 -3.14 6.98 4.15
C GLU A 192 -3.57 7.35 5.56
N TYR A 193 -3.45 8.63 5.89
CA TYR A 193 -3.80 9.13 7.21
C TYR A 193 -5.31 9.19 7.41
N GLU A 194 -6.06 9.57 6.37
CA GLU A 194 -7.53 9.52 6.36
C GLU A 194 -8.04 8.10 6.63
N MET A 195 -7.49 7.11 5.95
CA MET A 195 -7.86 5.71 6.16
C MET A 195 -7.60 5.29 7.60
N THR A 196 -6.42 5.60 8.15
CA THR A 196 -6.07 5.23 9.52
C THR A 196 -6.99 5.93 10.54
N ILE A 197 -7.20 7.25 10.43
CA ILE A 197 -8.06 8.02 11.33
C ILE A 197 -9.49 7.50 11.29
N ARG A 198 -10.05 7.29 10.09
CA ARG A 198 -11.42 6.81 9.96
C ARG A 198 -11.59 5.38 10.43
N ALA A 199 -10.58 4.53 10.26
CA ALA A 199 -10.57 3.19 10.82
C ALA A 199 -10.58 3.23 12.35
N MET A 200 -9.77 4.10 12.96
CA MET A 200 -9.80 4.33 14.41
C MET A 200 -11.17 4.84 14.88
N LYS A 201 -11.75 5.84 14.21
CA LYS A 201 -13.10 6.38 14.51
C LYS A 201 -14.19 5.31 14.42
N GLN A 202 -14.09 4.40 13.45
CA GLN A 202 -15.03 3.29 13.28
C GLN A 202 -14.71 2.08 14.16
N GLY A 203 -13.68 2.12 15.02
CA GLY A 203 -13.30 1.01 15.89
C GLY A 203 -12.80 -0.23 15.14
N ARG A 204 -12.23 -0.04 13.94
CA ARG A 204 -11.72 -1.14 13.10
C ARG A 204 -10.49 -1.78 13.72
N HIS A 205 -10.31 -3.07 13.49
CA HIS A 205 -9.13 -3.81 13.93
C HIS A 205 -7.92 -3.50 13.04
N ILE A 206 -7.03 -2.64 13.54
CA ILE A 206 -5.78 -2.26 12.88
C ILE A 206 -4.60 -2.97 13.56
N VAL A 207 -3.75 -3.61 12.76
CA VAL A 207 -2.49 -4.20 13.24
C VAL A 207 -1.29 -3.65 12.47
N GLU A 208 -0.09 -3.79 13.03
CA GLU A 208 1.15 -3.36 12.40
C GLU A 208 2.13 -4.53 12.28
N ILE A 209 2.84 -4.59 11.15
CA ILE A 209 4.02 -5.44 10.99
C ILE A 209 5.26 -4.54 10.90
N PRO A 210 6.41 -4.89 11.50
CA PRO A 210 7.63 -4.13 11.30
C PRO A 210 8.15 -4.32 9.87
N THR A 211 8.56 -3.22 9.22
CA THR A 211 9.16 -3.19 7.88
C THR A 211 10.50 -2.45 7.89
N LEU A 212 11.29 -2.66 6.83
CA LEU A 212 12.56 -1.98 6.60
C LEU A 212 12.38 -0.99 5.44
N GLU A 213 12.47 0.31 5.73
CA GLU A 213 12.43 1.35 4.70
C GLU A 213 13.76 1.33 3.91
N GLY A 214 13.69 0.89 2.65
CA GLY A 214 14.83 0.83 1.73
C GLY A 214 15.15 2.18 1.08
N ALA A 215 16.31 2.27 0.44
CA ALA A 215 16.62 3.38 -0.44
C ALA A 215 15.83 3.26 -1.74
N ARG A 216 15.33 4.39 -2.27
CA ARG A 216 14.66 4.40 -3.58
C ARG A 216 15.64 3.99 -4.68
N ILE A 217 15.14 3.20 -5.64
CA ILE A 217 15.92 2.71 -6.78
C ILE A 217 16.16 3.84 -7.78
N ALA A 218 15.13 4.65 -8.04
CA ALA A 218 15.20 5.79 -8.94
C ALA A 218 14.19 6.90 -8.53
N GLY A 219 14.40 8.11 -9.04
CA GLY A 219 13.50 9.24 -8.86
C GLY A 219 13.73 10.07 -7.59
N LYS A 220 13.11 11.26 -7.55
CA LYS A 220 13.07 12.15 -6.38
C LYS A 220 11.77 11.92 -5.60
N THR A 221 11.78 12.19 -4.29
CA THR A 221 10.57 12.14 -3.46
C THR A 221 9.43 12.94 -4.09
N LYS A 222 8.32 12.27 -4.39
CA LYS A 222 7.11 12.89 -4.99
C LYS A 222 6.29 13.71 -3.98
N ALA A 223 6.69 13.71 -2.72
CA ALA A 223 6.09 14.44 -1.61
C ALA A 223 7.11 15.41 -0.95
N PRO A 224 7.23 16.67 -1.40
CA PRO A 224 8.10 17.64 -0.74
C PRO A 224 7.62 17.92 0.70
N SER A 225 8.53 17.75 1.67
CA SER A 225 8.23 17.52 3.09
C SER A 225 7.35 18.58 3.77
N PHE A 226 7.65 19.87 3.64
CA PHE A 226 6.94 20.91 4.39
C PHE A 226 5.51 21.15 3.90
N ARG A 227 5.30 21.26 2.58
CA ARG A 227 3.96 21.47 2.00
C ARG A 227 3.05 20.28 2.27
N THR A 228 3.61 19.08 2.18
CA THR A 228 2.90 17.84 2.52
C THR A 228 2.50 17.84 4.00
N GLY A 229 3.41 18.20 4.91
CA GLY A 229 3.10 18.31 6.35
C GLY A 229 1.96 19.27 6.67
N LEU A 230 1.89 20.43 6.00
CA LEU A 230 0.77 21.36 6.18
C LEU A 230 -0.56 20.78 5.67
N THR A 231 -0.55 20.02 4.59
CA THR A 231 -1.74 19.31 4.09
C THR A 231 -2.21 18.25 5.09
N PHE A 232 -1.28 17.49 5.70
CA PHE A 232 -1.61 16.55 6.77
C PHE A 232 -2.23 17.25 7.99
N LEU A 233 -1.66 18.37 8.43
CA LEU A 233 -2.20 19.14 9.56
C LEU A 233 -3.61 19.69 9.27
N LYS A 234 -3.82 20.26 8.08
CA LYS A 234 -5.16 20.73 7.66
C LYS A 234 -6.17 19.59 7.64
N PHE A 235 -5.76 18.43 7.14
CA PHE A 235 -6.60 17.25 7.13
C PHE A 235 -6.92 16.76 8.55
N PHE A 236 -5.93 16.69 9.44
CA PHE A 236 -6.11 16.34 10.84
C PHE A 236 -7.16 17.22 11.53
N ILE A 237 -7.04 18.55 11.37
CA ILE A 237 -7.98 19.51 11.97
C ILE A 237 -9.39 19.29 11.39
N LYS A 238 -9.52 19.06 10.09
CA LYS A 238 -10.81 18.76 9.46
C LYS A 238 -11.47 17.53 10.07
N GLU A 239 -10.72 16.45 10.27
CA GLU A 239 -11.24 15.24 10.91
C GLU A 239 -11.49 15.42 12.42
N TRP A 240 -10.82 16.35 13.10
CA TRP A 240 -11.12 16.63 14.51
C TRP A 240 -12.43 17.39 14.69
N LEU A 241 -12.75 18.28 13.76
CA LEU A 241 -13.97 19.08 13.79
C LEU A 241 -15.22 18.35 13.26
N ALA A 242 -15.06 17.15 12.67
CA ALA A 242 -16.11 16.34 12.07
C ALA A 242 -16.43 15.10 12.91
#